data_AF-A0A0Q6VRF4-F1
#
_entry.id   AF-A0A0Q6VRF4-F1
#
_cell.length_a   1.000
_cell.length_b   1.000
_cell.length_c   1.000
_cell.angle_alpha   90.00
_cell.angle_beta   90.00
_cell.angle_gamma   90.00
#
_symmetry.space_group_name_H-M   'P 1'
#
loop_
_entity.id
_entity.type
_entity.pdbx_description
1 polymer ?
#
loop_
_entity_poly.entity_id
_entity_poly.type
_entity_poly.pdbx_seq_one_letter_code
_entity_poly.pdbx_strand_id
1 'polypeptide(L)' 'MAKNEVKTTVVADGLRYRSKVAGSPFTAAGSFGAATMSCFLCGKHRPRASLKTRKLLGKAQAVCAPSCRELDEANAG' A
#
# COMPACT_ATOMS: atom_id res chain seq x y z
N MET A 1 -10.24 -8.47 -25.98
CA MET A 1 -9.11 -9.38 -25.64
C MET A 1 -9.55 -10.21 -24.44
N ALA A 2 -9.63 -11.54 -24.61
CA ALA A 2 -10.05 -12.46 -23.55
C ALA A 2 -9.00 -12.47 -22.41
N LYS A 3 -9.46 -12.40 -21.16
CA LYS A 3 -8.59 -12.41 -19.98
C LYS A 3 -8.23 -13.86 -19.69
N ASN A 4 -6.94 -14.22 -19.77
CA ASN A 4 -6.47 -15.57 -19.48
C ASN A 4 -6.93 -16.01 -18.08
N GLU A 5 -7.58 -17.18 -18.01
CA GLU A 5 -8.04 -17.77 -16.76
C GLU A 5 -6.84 -18.17 -15.90
N VAL A 6 -6.72 -17.54 -14.74
CA VAL A 6 -5.65 -17.84 -13.78
C VAL A 6 -6.05 -19.08 -12.99
N LYS A 7 -5.58 -20.26 -13.42
CA LYS A 7 -5.78 -21.51 -12.70
C LYS A 7 -4.78 -21.64 -11.56
N THR A 8 -5.26 -21.53 -10.33
CA THR A 8 -4.50 -21.75 -9.10
C THR A 8 -4.36 -23.25 -8.82
N THR A 9 -3.13 -23.75 -8.69
CA THR A 9 -2.85 -25.13 -8.25
C THR A 9 -2.21 -25.14 -6.87
N VAL A 10 -2.69 -26.03 -6.00
CA VAL A 10 -2.15 -26.23 -4.64
C VAL A 10 -0.95 -27.17 -4.73
N VAL A 11 0.20 -26.76 -4.18
CA VAL A 11 1.38 -27.62 -4.07
C VAL A 11 1.17 -28.60 -2.91
N ALA A 12 1.52 -29.87 -3.13
CA ALA A 12 1.28 -30.95 -2.18
C ALA A 12 1.93 -30.75 -0.80
N ASP A 13 3.03 -29.97 -0.74
CA ASP A 13 3.80 -29.70 0.49
C ASP A 13 3.22 -28.59 1.39
N GLY A 14 1.97 -28.18 1.16
CA GLY A 14 1.24 -27.31 2.08
C GLY A 14 1.67 -25.83 2.12
N LEU A 15 2.71 -25.42 1.37
CA LEU A 15 3.10 -24.01 1.27
C LEU A 15 2.30 -23.28 0.18
N ARG A 16 1.44 -22.35 0.59
CA ARG A 16 0.50 -21.63 -0.28
C ARG A 16 1.21 -20.56 -1.11
N TYR A 17 1.53 -20.86 -2.38
CA TYR A 17 1.63 -19.81 -3.40
C TYR A 17 0.29 -19.72 -4.13
N ARG A 18 -0.60 -18.85 -3.65
CA ARG A 18 -1.66 -18.32 -4.51
C ARG A 18 -0.97 -17.59 -5.65
N SER A 19 -1.34 -17.87 -6.89
CA SER A 19 -0.96 -17.04 -8.03
C SER A 19 -1.28 -15.59 -7.67
N LYS A 20 -0.25 -14.77 -7.45
CA LYS A 20 -0.45 -13.34 -7.27
C LYS A 20 -0.95 -12.82 -8.61
N VAL A 21 -1.99 -11.99 -8.60
CA VAL A 21 -2.42 -11.26 -9.79
C VAL A 21 -1.18 -10.55 -10.33
N ALA A 22 -0.86 -10.75 -11.61
CA ALA A 22 0.29 -10.11 -12.22
C ALA A 22 0.10 -8.59 -12.16
N GLY A 23 1.03 -7.90 -11.49
CA GLY A 23 0.96 -6.45 -11.29
C GLY A 23 1.12 -6.05 -9.83
N SER A 24 1.97 -5.06 -9.60
CA SER A 24 2.05 -4.34 -8.33
C SER A 24 0.95 -3.26 -8.32
N PRO A 25 0.23 -3.02 -7.19
CA PRO A 25 -0.67 -1.87 -7.08
C PRO A 25 0.09 -0.54 -7.14
N PHE A 26 1.42 -0.59 -7.00
CA PHE A 26 2.33 0.51 -7.27
C PHE A 26 2.83 0.37 -8.71
N THR A 27 2.52 1.34 -9.55
CA THR A 27 3.14 1.46 -10.88
C THR A 27 4.65 1.62 -10.72
N ALA A 28 5.44 1.14 -11.69
CA ALA A 28 6.88 1.38 -11.72
C ALA A 28 7.14 2.87 -11.48
N ALA A 29 7.89 3.19 -10.44
CA ALA A 29 8.14 4.58 -10.09
C ALA A 29 8.98 5.23 -11.18
N GLY A 30 8.35 6.00 -12.08
CA GLY A 30 9.07 7.07 -12.78
C GLY A 30 9.65 8.04 -11.76
N SER A 31 10.44 9.03 -12.17
CA SER A 31 11.08 10.00 -11.25
C SER A 31 10.10 10.73 -10.30
N PHE A 32 8.79 10.67 -10.56
CA PHE A 32 7.71 11.20 -9.74
C PHE A 32 6.78 10.13 -9.10
N GLY A 33 7.01 8.85 -9.36
CA GLY A 33 6.17 7.72 -8.88
C GLY A 33 6.41 7.31 -7.42
N ALA A 34 7.41 7.90 -6.75
CA ALA A 34 7.63 7.76 -5.30
C ALA A 34 6.74 8.71 -4.45
N ALA A 35 5.60 9.15 -5.01
CA ALA A 35 4.74 10.17 -4.41
C ALA A 35 3.96 9.72 -3.16
N THR A 36 3.90 8.40 -2.88
CA THR A 36 3.16 7.86 -1.74
C THR A 36 4.07 7.14 -0.74
N MET A 37 3.77 7.25 0.54
CA MET A 37 4.36 6.45 1.60
C MET A 37 3.27 5.87 2.51
N SER A 38 3.56 4.77 3.19
CA SER A 38 2.66 4.18 4.18
C SER A 38 2.66 4.98 5.48
N CYS A 39 1.48 5.24 6.05
CA CYS A 39 1.37 5.75 7.41
C CYS A 39 1.73 4.66 8.43
N PHE A 40 2.60 4.96 9.39
CA PHE A 40 3.02 4.00 10.42
C PHE A 40 1.86 3.49 11.31
N LEU A 41 0.79 4.28 11.49
CA LEU A 41 -0.36 3.88 12.31
C LEU A 41 -1.39 3.01 11.58
N CYS A 42 -1.89 3.44 10.42
CA CYS A 42 -2.94 2.71 9.68
C CYS A 42 -2.42 1.82 8.55
N GLY A 43 -1.13 1.86 8.22
CA GLY A 43 -0.50 1.07 7.15
C GLY A 43 -0.86 1.47 5.72
N LYS A 44 -1.84 2.36 5.53
CA LYS A 44 -2.31 2.78 4.20
C LYS A 44 -1.27 3.65 3.51
N HIS A 45 -1.08 3.43 2.20
CA HIS A 45 -0.27 4.29 1.35
C HIS A 45 -1.02 5.58 1.05
N ARG A 46 -0.37 6.71 1.33
CA ARG A 46 -0.93 8.06 1.19
C ARG A 46 0.09 8.97 0.50
N PRO A 47 -0.34 10.03 -0.20
CA PRO A 47 0.58 11.02 -0.75
C PRO A 47 1.46 11.62 0.35
N ARG A 48 2.75 11.87 0.07
CA ARG A 48 3.69 12.42 1.08
C ARG A 48 3.20 13.76 1.67
N ALA A 49 2.48 14.56 0.90
CA ALA A 49 1.89 15.83 1.36
C ALA A 49 0.80 15.64 2.44
N SER A 50 0.17 14.47 2.51
CA SER A 50 -0.84 14.13 3.53
C SER A 50 -0.24 13.46 4.79
N LEU A 51 1.09 13.30 4.84
CA LEU A 51 1.80 12.73 5.96
C LEU A 51 2.59 13.80 6.70
N LYS A 52 2.62 13.70 8.03
CA LYS A 52 3.52 14.45 8.90
C LYS A 52 4.50 13.52 9.59
N THR A 53 5.68 14.03 9.87
CA THR A 53 6.68 13.31 10.66
C THR A 53 6.37 13.45 12.15
N ARG A 54 6.29 12.34 12.88
CA ARG A 54 6.13 12.30 14.34
C ARG A 54 7.18 11.39 14.97
N LYS A 55 7.68 11.76 16.15
CA LYS A 55 8.57 10.88 16.92
C LYS A 55 7.72 9.79 17.60
N LEU A 56 7.84 8.55 17.15
CA LEU A 56 7.18 7.37 17.70
C LEU A 56 8.25 6.33 18.05
N LEU A 57 8.20 5.77 19.27
CA LEU A 57 9.16 4.78 19.75
C LEU A 57 10.63 5.23 19.57
N GLY A 58 10.90 6.51 19.84
CA GLY A 58 12.23 7.11 19.73
C GLY A 58 12.71 7.41 18.30
N LYS A 59 11.96 7.02 17.25
CA LYS A 59 12.33 7.27 15.85
C LYS A 59 11.32 8.20 15.17
N ALA A 60 11.77 8.95 14.17
CA ALA A 60 10.89 9.75 13.32
C ALA A 60 10.14 8.82 12.36
N GLN A 61 8.80 8.84 12.43
CA GLN A 61 7.91 8.02 11.60
C GLN A 61 6.94 8.91 10.83
N ALA A 62 6.58 8.50 9.61
CA ALA A 62 5.58 9.18 8.81
C ALA A 62 4.17 8.73 9.22
N VAL A 63 3.30 9.67 9.55
CA VAL A 63 1.94 9.41 10.04
C VAL A 63 0.95 10.34 9.34
N CYS A 64 -0.27 9.88 9.11
CA CYS A 64 -1.40 10.69 8.63
C CYS A 64 -1.54 12.05 9.35
N ALA A 65 -1.81 13.10 8.57
CA ALA A 65 -2.17 14.43 9.05
C ALA A 65 -3.52 14.87 8.42
N PRO A 66 -4.51 15.31 9.21
CA PRO A 66 -4.47 15.56 10.65
C PRO A 66 -4.58 14.27 11.49
N SER A 67 -5.41 13.32 11.07
CA SER A 67 -5.58 11.98 11.65
C SER A 67 -5.80 10.90 10.57
N CYS A 68 -5.74 9.61 10.96
CA CYS A 68 -6.00 8.51 10.02
C CYS A 68 -7.47 8.46 9.57
N ARG A 69 -8.42 8.84 10.45
CA ARG A 69 -9.86 8.78 10.16
C ARG A 69 -10.27 9.84 9.14
N GLU A 70 -9.86 11.08 9.34
CA GLU A 70 -10.21 12.19 8.43
C GLU A 70 -9.62 11.98 7.04
N LEU A 71 -8.41 11.42 6.94
CA LEU A 71 -7.83 11.06 5.64
C LEU A 71 -8.50 9.84 5.00
N ASP A 72 -9.06 8.93 5.79
CA ASP A 72 -9.85 7.84 5.24
C ASP A 72 -11.13 8.38 4.60
N GLU A 73 -11.82 9.29 5.27
CA GLU A 73 -13.02 9.98 4.76
C GLU A 73 -12.73 10.81 3.51
N ALA A 74 -11.64 11.59 3.51
CA ALA A 74 -11.26 12.44 2.37
C ALA A 74 -10.86 11.67 1.09
N ASN A 75 -10.50 10.39 1.21
CA ASN A 75 -10.13 9.54 0.06
C ASN A 75 -11.22 8.53 -0.33
N ALA A 76 -12.37 8.56 0.34
CA ALA A 76 -13.52 7.70 0.04
C ALA A 76 -14.51 8.33 -0.96
N GLY A 77 -14.27 9.59 -1.38
CA GLY A 77 -14.98 10.28 -2.47
C GLY A 77 -14.18 10.20 -3.77
#